data_AF-A0A160T584-F1
#
_entry.id   AF-A0A160T584-F1
#
_cell.length_a   1.000
_cell.length_b   1.000
_cell.length_c   1.000
_cell.angle_alpha   90.00
_cell.angle_beta   90.00
_cell.angle_gamma   90.00
#
_symmetry.space_group_name_H-M   'P 1'
#
loop_
_entity.id
_entity.type
_entity.pdbx_description
1 polymer ?
#
loop_
_entity_poly.entity_id
_entity_poly.type
_entity_poly.pdbx_seq_one_letter_code
_entity_poly.pdbx_strand_id
1 'polypeptide(L)'
;MPEADMPRDQEPKTRRIVERWIVEGTLELVTPTHLGNGDTDPSIDLPLVTDAYDGRATLSGSSLAGALRHYLNEQLDGYEPHYDPHTDRASHREKRSGRNGPGSPAALLFGEPPGFDLRRQERENQDGQQSRLLVGDALGGEDRPRIEVRHGVRIDPRTRTAAEKALFDLQLLAAGSTFGLRMELLVADGADSRQLRDLLAIALSGLQNGEIPLGARKGRGLGECRVTGWRVWHFDLATKEGLKGWLAHGRQGADWRPYQLDPQAGSDIGILLAADPTELTHIHAGRERFTITAQFEVAGSLLVRSGFEEKGPDVIHMGGAARPVLPGTSLAGVMRGQALRIARTLAANPALAGTLIDDLFGIMPEGNPAGRRAGRVRVRERRIADSRALVQSRVKIDRFTGGASETALFEEQPAFGGRVEIVWVARRMLPAQDEENPEQQAAADRRFRAEIGLLLLTLKDLWTGFLPVGGEASVGRGRLRGLGATLRHTGAGEPREWMLTSITDDPAQVVVDGPEGLNDYVATLGDYLRQGEQT
;
A
#
# COMPACT_ATOMS: atom_id res chain seq x y z
N MET A 1 45.03 -37.15 -32.75
CA MET A 1 43.76 -37.55 -32.09
C MET A 1 42.65 -36.85 -32.83
N PRO A 2 41.67 -37.57 -33.40
CA PRO A 2 40.57 -36.96 -34.13
C PRO A 2 39.62 -36.27 -33.15
N GLU A 3 39.11 -35.11 -33.53
CA GLU A 3 38.01 -34.41 -32.85
C GLU A 3 36.82 -35.36 -32.72
N ALA A 4 36.44 -35.65 -31.47
CA ALA A 4 35.22 -36.37 -31.18
C ALA A 4 34.05 -35.44 -31.52
N ASP A 5 33.41 -35.75 -32.64
CA ASP A 5 32.15 -35.17 -33.09
C ASP A 5 31.11 -35.41 -31.98
N MET A 6 30.74 -34.35 -31.24
CA MET A 6 29.68 -34.44 -30.24
C MET A 6 28.33 -34.65 -30.97
N PRO A 7 27.50 -35.60 -30.52
CA PRO A 7 26.20 -35.85 -31.14
C PRO A 7 25.33 -34.58 -31.11
N ARG A 8 24.73 -34.22 -32.26
CA ARG A 8 23.89 -33.03 -32.48
C ARG A 8 22.54 -33.04 -31.74
N ASP A 9 22.27 -34.04 -30.90
CA ASP A 9 20.98 -34.24 -30.23
C ASP A 9 20.90 -33.64 -28.82
N GLN A 10 21.82 -32.75 -28.46
CA GLN A 10 21.74 -31.95 -27.23
C GLN A 10 21.91 -30.46 -27.54
N GLU A 11 21.24 -29.96 -28.57
CA GLU A 11 21.01 -28.51 -28.64
C GLU A 11 20.31 -28.08 -27.33
N PRO A 12 20.85 -27.08 -26.60
CA PRO A 12 20.19 -26.59 -25.41
C PRO A 12 18.77 -26.19 -25.82
N LYS A 13 17.78 -26.63 -25.04
CA LYS A 13 16.36 -26.35 -25.25
C LYS A 13 16.14 -24.84 -25.11
N THR A 14 16.37 -24.10 -26.18
CA THR A 14 16.30 -22.64 -26.19
C THR A 14 14.87 -22.23 -26.46
N ARG A 15 14.34 -21.33 -25.63
CA ARG A 15 13.05 -20.71 -25.90
C ARG A 15 13.21 -19.80 -27.13
N ARG A 16 12.55 -20.16 -28.23
CA ARG A 16 12.52 -19.32 -29.43
C ARG A 16 11.61 -18.12 -29.16
N ILE A 17 12.17 -16.95 -28.88
CA ILE A 17 11.39 -15.71 -28.68
C ILE A 17 10.97 -15.17 -30.05
N VAL A 18 9.67 -14.99 -30.25
CA VAL A 18 9.07 -14.52 -31.51
C VAL A 18 8.54 -13.10 -31.41
N GLU A 19 8.09 -12.65 -30.23
CA GLU A 19 7.71 -11.26 -30.00
C GLU A 19 8.39 -10.70 -28.76
N ARG A 20 8.69 -9.40 -28.79
CA ARG A 20 9.18 -8.65 -27.64
C ARG A 20 8.43 -7.34 -27.50
N TRP A 21 7.89 -7.13 -26.31
CA TRP A 21 7.20 -5.89 -25.95
C TRP A 21 8.03 -5.14 -24.93
N ILE A 22 8.39 -3.88 -25.22
CA ILE A 22 9.10 -3.01 -24.28
C ILE A 22 8.10 -1.97 -23.77
N VAL A 23 7.98 -1.86 -22.45
CA VAL A 23 7.10 -0.91 -21.78
C VAL A 23 7.95 0.02 -20.93
N GLU A 24 7.87 1.32 -21.20
CA GLU A 24 8.51 2.36 -20.40
C GLU A 24 7.46 3.30 -19.82
N GLY A 25 7.70 3.77 -18.60
CA GLY A 25 6.81 4.70 -17.90
C GLY A 25 7.59 5.57 -16.91
N THR A 26 7.02 6.71 -16.53
CA THR A 26 7.59 7.53 -15.45
C THR A 26 6.73 7.36 -14.21
N LEU A 27 7.30 6.72 -13.19
CA LEU A 27 6.68 6.56 -11.89
C LEU A 27 6.95 7.80 -11.05
N GLU A 28 5.91 8.38 -10.45
CA GLU A 28 6.00 9.48 -9.51
C GLU A 28 5.54 9.02 -8.12
N LEU A 29 6.33 9.33 -7.08
CA LEU A 29 5.94 9.12 -5.69
C LEU A 29 4.97 10.24 -5.24
N VAL A 30 3.72 9.89 -4.98
CA VAL A 30 2.68 10.81 -4.47
C VAL A 30 2.89 11.12 -2.99
N THR A 31 3.31 10.12 -2.21
CA THR A 31 3.65 10.28 -0.79
C THR A 31 5.08 9.87 -0.50
N PRO A 32 5.68 10.30 0.63
CA PRO A 32 7.03 9.92 0.98
C PRO A 32 7.18 8.40 1.07
N THR A 33 8.34 7.89 0.64
CA THR A 33 8.54 6.44 0.47
C THR A 33 9.87 5.99 1.03
N HIS A 34 9.85 4.92 1.83
CA HIS A 34 11.06 4.26 2.30
C HIS A 34 11.39 3.07 1.39
N LEU A 35 12.45 3.20 0.59
CA LEU A 35 13.05 2.11 -0.17
C LEU A 35 14.30 1.65 0.58
N GLY A 36 14.18 0.58 1.36
CA GLY A 36 15.24 0.03 2.21
C GLY A 36 15.58 -1.41 1.82
N ASN A 37 16.85 -1.80 1.91
CA ASN A 37 17.32 -3.17 1.69
C ASN A 37 17.42 -4.00 2.98
N GLY A 38 17.02 -3.45 4.13
CA GLY A 38 17.11 -4.11 5.43
C GLY A 38 18.46 -3.99 6.13
N ASP A 39 19.43 -3.29 5.52
CA ASP A 39 20.67 -2.88 6.19
C ASP A 39 20.39 -1.79 7.22
N THR A 40 20.97 -1.95 8.42
CA THR A 40 20.88 -0.98 9.52
C THR A 40 22.18 -0.19 9.59
N ASP A 41 22.11 1.14 9.50
CA ASP A 41 23.24 2.03 9.78
C ASP A 41 23.33 2.24 11.31
N PRO A 42 24.53 2.28 11.92
CA PRO A 42 24.68 2.55 13.36
C PRO A 42 24.16 3.92 13.81
N SER A 43 23.97 4.87 12.88
CA SER A 43 23.45 6.22 13.15
C SER A 43 21.96 6.39 12.83
N ILE A 44 21.38 5.52 11.99
CA ILE A 44 19.98 5.62 11.52
C ILE A 44 19.38 4.23 11.39
N ASP A 45 18.26 3.99 12.07
CA ASP A 45 17.63 2.67 12.15
C ASP A 45 17.19 2.11 10.78
N LEU A 46 16.71 2.98 9.88
CA LEU A 46 16.17 2.61 8.57
C LEU A 46 16.67 3.56 7.46
N PRO A 47 17.86 3.32 6.89
CA PRO A 47 18.44 4.13 5.82
C PRO A 47 17.83 3.81 4.43
N LEU A 48 17.91 4.78 3.51
CA LEU A 48 17.50 4.59 2.12
C LEU A 48 18.56 3.85 1.30
N VAL A 49 18.11 3.03 0.35
CA VAL A 49 18.99 2.47 -0.68
C VAL A 49 19.30 3.54 -1.71
N THR A 50 20.59 3.76 -1.93
CA THR A 50 21.10 4.63 -3.00
C THR A 50 22.07 3.86 -3.87
N ASP A 51 22.22 4.30 -5.11
CA ASP A 51 23.19 3.74 -6.04
C ASP A 51 24.60 4.05 -5.54
N ALA A 52 25.45 3.02 -5.49
CA ALA A 52 26.80 3.15 -4.92
C ALA A 52 27.74 4.00 -5.78
N TYR A 53 27.43 4.19 -7.07
CA TYR A 53 28.24 4.97 -8.00
C TYR A 53 27.75 6.42 -8.09
N ASP A 54 26.43 6.62 -8.27
CA ASP A 54 25.84 7.93 -8.53
C ASP A 54 25.21 8.61 -7.30
N GLY A 55 24.95 7.88 -6.21
CA GLY A 55 24.23 8.37 -5.03
C GLY A 55 22.74 8.63 -5.25
N ARG A 56 22.22 8.25 -6.43
CA ARG A 56 20.79 8.37 -6.78
C ARG A 56 19.94 7.39 -5.99
N ALA A 57 18.68 7.71 -5.73
CA ALA A 57 17.74 6.72 -5.20
C ALA A 57 17.56 5.57 -6.20
N THR A 58 17.44 4.34 -5.69
CA THR A 58 17.23 3.16 -6.54
C THR A 58 15.94 2.43 -6.18
N LEU A 59 15.15 2.12 -7.20
CA LEU A 59 14.04 1.19 -7.11
C LEU A 59 14.45 -0.11 -7.81
N SER A 60 14.69 -1.16 -7.03
CA SER A 60 15.09 -2.44 -7.60
C SER A 60 13.97 -3.08 -8.40
N GLY A 61 14.32 -3.65 -9.55
CA GLY A 61 13.43 -4.40 -10.42
C GLY A 61 12.84 -5.62 -9.72
N SER A 62 13.56 -6.21 -8.77
CA SER A 62 13.03 -7.28 -7.91
C SER A 62 11.92 -6.81 -6.97
N SER A 63 12.05 -5.62 -6.36
CA SER A 63 10.99 -5.02 -5.53
C SER A 63 9.77 -4.67 -6.36
N LEU A 64 9.98 -4.10 -7.55
CA LEU A 64 8.92 -3.75 -8.48
C LEU A 64 8.20 -5.00 -9.00
N ALA A 65 8.94 -6.01 -9.45
CA ALA A 65 8.39 -7.29 -9.89
C ALA A 65 7.59 -7.98 -8.77
N GLY A 66 8.09 -7.96 -7.53
CA GLY A 66 7.37 -8.48 -6.37
C GLY A 66 6.06 -7.73 -6.10
N ALA A 67 6.06 -6.41 -6.23
CA ALA A 67 4.87 -5.58 -6.05
C ALA A 67 3.83 -5.83 -7.16
N LEU A 68 4.26 -5.90 -8.42
CA LEU A 68 3.41 -6.20 -9.58
C LEU A 68 2.82 -7.62 -9.48
N ARG A 69 3.63 -8.62 -9.14
CA ARG A 69 3.19 -10.00 -8.93
C ARG A 69 2.14 -10.10 -7.81
N HIS A 70 2.38 -9.44 -6.68
CA HIS A 70 1.44 -9.43 -5.58
C HIS A 70 0.10 -8.78 -5.96
N TYR A 71 0.15 -7.66 -6.69
CA TYR A 71 -1.06 -7.01 -7.17
C TYR A 71 -1.83 -7.85 -8.18
N LEU A 72 -1.14 -8.52 -9.11
CA LEU A 72 -1.77 -9.43 -10.06
C LEU A 72 -2.49 -10.59 -9.33
N ASN A 73 -1.88 -11.16 -8.30
CA ASN A 73 -2.56 -12.18 -7.47
C ASN A 73 -3.75 -11.59 -6.69
N GLU A 74 -3.64 -10.38 -6.12
CA GLU A 74 -4.80 -9.73 -5.47
C GLU A 74 -5.97 -9.54 -6.44
N GLN A 75 -5.67 -9.30 -7.72
CA GLN A 75 -6.66 -9.14 -8.77
C GLN A 75 -7.30 -10.47 -9.15
N LEU A 76 -6.51 -11.51 -9.38
CA LEU A 76 -7.02 -12.81 -9.81
C LEU A 76 -7.73 -13.58 -8.68
N ASP A 77 -7.17 -13.54 -7.47
CA ASP A 77 -7.54 -14.45 -6.38
C ASP A 77 -8.14 -13.73 -5.15
N GLY A 78 -8.37 -12.42 -5.25
CA GLY A 78 -8.83 -11.56 -4.15
C GLY A 78 -7.78 -11.32 -3.05
N TYR A 79 -8.20 -10.75 -1.91
CA TYR A 79 -7.26 -10.42 -0.83
C TYR A 79 -6.96 -11.63 0.06
N GLU A 80 -5.68 -12.04 0.08
CA GLU A 80 -5.22 -13.19 0.85
C GLU A 80 -5.28 -12.99 2.38
N PRO A 81 -5.50 -14.07 3.15
CA PRO A 81 -5.19 -14.14 4.57
C PRO A 81 -3.74 -13.75 4.87
N HIS A 82 -3.50 -13.01 5.96
CA HIS A 82 -2.13 -12.77 6.42
C HIS A 82 -1.49 -14.07 6.92
N TYR A 83 -0.30 -14.38 6.38
CA TYR A 83 0.54 -15.51 6.81
C TYR A 83 0.89 -15.40 8.29
N ASP A 84 0.56 -16.43 9.07
CA ASP A 84 1.13 -16.66 10.40
C ASP A 84 2.22 -17.76 10.29
N PRO A 85 3.51 -17.40 10.43
CA PRO A 85 4.61 -18.35 10.30
C PRO A 85 4.63 -19.46 11.35
N HIS A 86 3.84 -19.34 12.42
CA HIS A 86 3.85 -20.27 13.55
C HIS A 86 2.72 -21.30 13.50
N THR A 87 1.59 -21.02 12.85
CA THR A 87 0.44 -21.92 12.86
C THR A 87 0.35 -22.83 11.65
N ASP A 88 0.99 -22.50 10.51
CA ASP A 88 0.58 -23.13 9.25
C ASP A 88 1.66 -23.31 8.16
N ARG A 89 2.86 -23.76 8.53
CA ARG A 89 3.96 -23.97 7.55
C ARG A 89 3.65 -25.04 6.48
N ALA A 90 2.90 -26.08 6.83
CA ALA A 90 2.60 -27.20 5.93
C ALA A 90 1.47 -26.86 4.94
N SER A 91 0.33 -26.37 5.42
CA SER A 91 -0.81 -26.04 4.55
C SER A 91 -0.53 -24.83 3.66
N HIS A 92 0.32 -23.89 4.09
CA HIS A 92 0.68 -22.72 3.29
C HIS A 92 1.64 -23.05 2.14
N ARG A 93 2.44 -24.12 2.26
CA ARG A 93 3.31 -24.61 1.16
C ARG A 93 2.46 -25.23 0.05
N GLU A 94 1.41 -25.97 0.42
CA GLU A 94 0.38 -26.50 -0.50
C GLU A 94 -0.53 -25.41 -1.08
N LYS A 95 -0.89 -24.36 -0.35
CA LYS A 95 -1.76 -23.28 -0.89
C LYS A 95 -1.05 -22.31 -1.83
N ARG A 96 0.20 -21.97 -1.53
CA ARG A 96 1.09 -21.34 -2.52
C ARG A 96 1.24 -22.22 -3.76
N SER A 97 1.08 -23.54 -3.61
CA SER A 97 1.18 -24.48 -4.70
C SER A 97 0.01 -24.50 -5.67
N GLY A 98 -1.17 -24.02 -5.26
CA GLY A 98 -2.31 -23.84 -6.17
C GLY A 98 -2.28 -22.51 -6.93
N ARG A 99 -2.14 -21.39 -6.20
CA ARG A 99 -2.28 -20.02 -6.78
C ARG A 99 -0.99 -19.42 -7.35
N ASN A 100 0.19 -19.77 -6.80
CA ASN A 100 1.50 -19.49 -7.40
C ASN A 100 2.15 -20.77 -7.92
N GLY A 101 1.33 -21.78 -8.19
CA GLY A 101 1.75 -23.06 -8.70
C GLY A 101 2.22 -23.02 -10.15
N PRO A 102 2.84 -24.11 -10.61
CA PRO A 102 3.10 -24.34 -12.02
C PRO A 102 1.82 -24.10 -12.83
N GLY A 103 1.87 -23.18 -13.80
CA GLY A 103 0.73 -22.86 -14.67
C GLY A 103 -0.25 -21.79 -14.14
N SER A 104 -0.03 -21.21 -12.95
CA SER A 104 -0.82 -20.04 -12.51
C SER A 104 -0.58 -18.83 -13.42
N PRO A 105 -1.56 -17.92 -13.61
CA PRO A 105 -1.37 -16.77 -14.49
C PRO A 105 -0.22 -15.85 -14.05
N ALA A 106 0.01 -15.71 -12.74
CA ALA A 106 1.16 -14.96 -12.25
C ALA A 106 2.50 -15.68 -12.48
N ALA A 107 2.56 -17.01 -12.40
CA ALA A 107 3.77 -17.77 -12.75
C ALA A 107 4.09 -17.68 -14.24
N LEU A 108 3.08 -17.62 -15.13
CA LEU A 108 3.28 -17.43 -16.57
C LEU A 108 4.06 -16.14 -16.88
N LEU A 109 3.79 -15.07 -16.14
CA LEU A 109 4.44 -13.76 -16.35
C LEU A 109 5.77 -13.67 -15.58
N PHE A 110 5.76 -14.00 -14.29
CA PHE A 110 6.88 -13.72 -13.38
C PHE A 110 7.78 -14.93 -13.08
N GLY A 111 7.52 -16.08 -13.69
CA GLY A 111 8.23 -17.33 -13.43
C GLY A 111 7.83 -17.99 -12.11
N GLU A 112 8.26 -19.24 -11.94
CA GLU A 112 7.97 -20.03 -10.74
C GLU A 112 8.90 -19.64 -9.58
N PRO A 113 8.37 -19.52 -8.34
CA PRO A 113 9.21 -19.23 -7.17
C PRO A 113 10.14 -20.41 -6.83
N PRO A 114 11.42 -20.16 -6.48
CA PRO A 114 12.33 -21.22 -6.04
C PRO A 114 11.83 -21.87 -4.74
N GLY A 115 11.81 -23.20 -4.67
CA GLY A 115 11.40 -23.96 -3.46
C GLY A 115 10.16 -24.83 -3.61
N PHE A 116 9.60 -24.89 -4.82
CA PHE A 116 8.63 -25.88 -5.27
C PHE A 116 9.27 -27.26 -5.49
N ASP A 117 10.07 -27.71 -4.51
CA ASP A 117 10.56 -29.08 -4.44
C ASP A 117 9.37 -29.99 -4.08
N LEU A 118 8.68 -30.48 -5.11
CA LEU A 118 8.10 -31.81 -5.04
C LEU A 118 9.24 -32.79 -4.70
N ARG A 119 8.88 -33.86 -4.00
CA ARG A 119 9.78 -34.83 -3.35
C ARG A 119 11.04 -35.12 -4.18
N ARG A 120 12.16 -35.27 -3.47
CA ARG A 120 13.54 -35.57 -3.93
C ARG A 120 13.72 -36.70 -4.97
N GLN A 121 12.65 -37.37 -5.43
CA GLN A 121 12.66 -38.48 -6.36
C GLN A 121 12.28 -38.11 -7.81
N GLU A 122 11.82 -36.89 -8.12
CA GLU A 122 11.45 -36.48 -9.50
C GLU A 122 12.41 -35.43 -10.09
N ARG A 123 13.70 -35.49 -9.73
CA ARG A 123 14.73 -34.53 -10.18
C ARG A 123 15.13 -34.64 -11.66
N GLU A 124 14.59 -35.59 -12.41
CA GLU A 124 15.09 -35.87 -13.76
C GLU A 124 14.33 -35.17 -14.90
N ASN A 125 13.20 -34.47 -14.68
CA ASN A 125 12.43 -33.91 -15.81
C ASN A 125 11.58 -32.63 -15.58
N GLN A 126 11.70 -31.92 -14.45
CA GLN A 126 10.93 -30.66 -14.24
C GLN A 126 11.87 -29.46 -14.16
N ASP A 127 12.23 -28.93 -15.33
CA ASP A 127 12.89 -27.63 -15.47
C ASP A 127 11.91 -26.53 -15.03
N GLY A 128 12.22 -25.79 -13.96
CA GLY A 128 11.37 -24.70 -13.48
C GLY A 128 11.13 -23.63 -14.56
N GLN A 129 9.94 -23.03 -14.59
CA GLN A 129 9.59 -22.05 -15.63
C GLN A 129 10.27 -20.70 -15.40
N GLN A 130 11.08 -20.27 -16.38
CA GLN A 130 11.70 -18.95 -16.39
C GLN A 130 10.67 -17.83 -16.56
N SER A 131 10.93 -16.69 -15.92
CA SER A 131 10.11 -15.49 -16.11
C SER A 131 10.12 -15.01 -17.57
N ARG A 132 8.94 -14.57 -18.03
CA ARG A 132 8.74 -13.94 -19.34
C ARG A 132 8.80 -12.42 -19.26
N LEU A 133 8.63 -11.84 -18.07
CA LEU A 133 8.74 -10.41 -17.83
C LEU A 133 10.10 -10.05 -17.20
N LEU A 134 10.91 -9.29 -17.93
CA LEU A 134 12.09 -8.66 -17.39
C LEU A 134 11.70 -7.32 -16.79
N VAL A 135 12.06 -7.08 -15.53
CA VAL A 135 11.81 -5.81 -14.84
C VAL A 135 13.17 -5.20 -14.52
N GLY A 136 13.48 -4.06 -15.14
CA GLY A 136 14.74 -3.36 -14.91
C GLY A 136 14.74 -2.62 -13.58
N ASP A 137 15.94 -2.42 -13.03
CA ASP A 137 16.14 -1.44 -11.96
C ASP A 137 15.86 -0.04 -12.49
N ALA A 138 15.27 0.82 -11.67
CA ALA A 138 14.98 2.20 -12.01
C ALA A 138 15.77 3.14 -11.10
N LEU A 139 16.55 4.03 -11.71
CA LEU A 139 17.25 5.09 -11.01
C LEU A 139 16.34 6.31 -10.85
N GLY A 140 16.52 7.02 -9.74
CA GLY A 140 15.85 8.30 -9.49
C GLY A 140 16.21 9.34 -10.56
N GLY A 141 15.22 10.13 -10.96
CA GLY A 141 15.41 11.19 -11.97
C GLY A 141 16.32 12.33 -11.50
N GLU A 142 16.48 12.51 -10.20
CA GLU A 142 17.36 13.51 -9.59
C GLU A 142 18.73 12.89 -9.22
N ASP A 143 19.83 13.59 -9.52
CA ASP A 143 21.19 13.17 -9.15
C ASP A 143 21.36 13.03 -7.63
N ARG A 144 20.65 13.85 -6.86
CA ARG A 144 20.61 13.78 -5.40
C ARG A 144 19.17 13.68 -4.93
N PRO A 145 18.76 12.57 -4.29
CA PRO A 145 17.40 12.43 -3.82
C PRO A 145 17.10 13.42 -2.70
N ARG A 146 15.89 13.99 -2.73
CA ARG A 146 15.37 14.76 -1.59
C ARG A 146 14.95 13.80 -0.48
N ILE A 147 15.73 13.79 0.60
CA ILE A 147 15.51 12.91 1.76
C ILE A 147 14.78 13.68 2.87
N GLU A 148 13.72 13.08 3.38
CA GLU A 148 12.99 13.51 4.57
C GLU A 148 13.30 12.53 5.71
N VAL A 149 13.68 13.04 6.88
CA VAL A 149 13.86 12.22 8.09
C VAL A 149 12.61 12.39 8.96
N ARG A 150 12.02 11.27 9.39
CA ARG A 150 10.88 11.27 10.30
C ARG A 150 11.15 10.45 11.54
N HIS A 151 10.88 11.04 12.69
CA HIS A 151 10.86 10.34 13.97
C HIS A 151 9.54 9.60 14.16
N GLY A 152 9.62 8.28 14.34
CA GLY A 152 8.49 7.44 14.67
C GLY A 152 8.41 7.16 16.17
N VAL A 153 7.22 7.24 16.75
CA VAL A 153 6.97 6.88 18.15
C VAL A 153 5.85 5.87 18.23
N ARG A 154 6.03 4.81 19.03
CA ARG A 154 4.95 3.88 19.37
C ARG A 154 4.08 4.46 20.48
N ILE A 155 2.75 4.36 20.34
CA ILE A 155 1.79 4.84 21.34
C ILE A 155 1.19 3.65 22.10
N ASP A 156 1.13 3.73 23.42
CA ASP A 156 0.40 2.79 24.26
C ASP A 156 -1.11 3.03 24.11
N PRO A 157 -1.90 2.01 23.72
CA PRO A 157 -3.34 2.17 23.45
C PRO A 157 -4.18 2.47 24.69
N ARG A 158 -3.70 2.13 25.90
CA ARG A 158 -4.38 2.37 27.18
C ARG A 158 -4.12 3.78 27.68
N THR A 159 -2.87 4.23 27.66
CA THR A 159 -2.49 5.55 28.21
C THR A 159 -2.50 6.66 27.17
N ARG A 160 -2.47 6.31 25.87
CA ARG A 160 -2.28 7.24 24.74
C ARG A 160 -0.98 8.05 24.81
N THR A 161 0.03 7.53 25.51
CA THR A 161 1.36 8.13 25.61
C THR A 161 2.38 7.36 24.77
N ALA A 162 3.54 7.97 24.51
CA ALA A 162 4.68 7.26 23.91
C ALA A 162 5.07 6.05 24.79
N ALA A 163 5.28 4.89 24.16
CA ALA A 163 5.83 3.72 24.82
C ALA A 163 7.34 3.90 25.05
N GLU A 164 7.85 3.44 26.19
CA GLU A 164 9.27 3.59 26.54
C GLU A 164 10.20 2.96 25.49
N LYS A 165 11.28 3.68 25.15
CA LYS A 165 12.35 3.25 24.21
C LYS A 165 11.87 2.86 22.81
N ALA A 166 10.79 3.45 22.33
CA ALA A 166 10.20 3.14 21.03
C ALA A 166 10.25 4.31 20.02
N LEU A 167 11.26 5.19 20.16
CA LEU A 167 11.64 6.18 19.16
C LEU A 167 12.52 5.50 18.12
N PHE A 168 12.24 5.71 16.84
CA PHE A 168 13.10 5.25 15.74
C PHE A 168 13.07 6.26 14.61
N ASP A 169 14.17 6.32 13.85
CA ASP A 169 14.34 7.30 12.77
C ASP A 169 14.19 6.64 11.41
N LEU A 170 13.38 7.26 10.55
CA LEU A 170 13.05 6.74 9.23
C LEU A 170 13.45 7.75 8.15
N GLN A 171 14.37 7.36 7.27
CA GLN A 171 14.65 8.12 6.06
C GLN A 171 13.65 7.79 4.95
N LEU A 172 13.14 8.83 4.30
CA LEU A 172 12.12 8.75 3.27
C LEU A 172 12.54 9.56 2.05
N LEU A 173 12.28 9.04 0.86
CA LEU A 173 12.28 9.85 -0.35
C LEU A 173 11.08 10.78 -0.30
N ALA A 174 11.31 12.06 -0.57
CA ALA A 174 10.25 13.06 -0.61
C ALA A 174 9.24 12.75 -1.72
N ALA A 175 7.98 13.09 -1.45
CA ALA A 175 6.93 13.09 -2.47
C ALA A 175 7.31 14.00 -3.65
N GLY A 176 7.04 13.54 -4.87
CA GLY A 176 7.42 14.14 -6.15
C GLY A 176 8.66 13.51 -6.78
N SER A 177 9.37 12.61 -6.09
CA SER A 177 10.50 11.88 -6.68
C SER A 177 10.03 10.98 -7.82
N THR A 178 10.80 10.90 -8.90
CA THR A 178 10.44 10.16 -10.12
C THR A 178 11.43 9.04 -10.45
N PHE A 179 10.94 7.97 -11.08
CA PHE A 179 11.73 6.82 -11.53
C PHE A 179 11.34 6.43 -12.96
N GLY A 180 12.34 6.26 -13.83
CA GLY A 180 12.14 5.76 -15.20
C GLY A 180 11.98 4.24 -15.20
N LEU A 181 10.75 3.76 -15.31
CA LEU A 181 10.47 2.33 -15.36
C LEU A 181 10.73 1.79 -16.76
N ARG A 182 11.31 0.58 -16.83
CA ARG A 182 11.48 -0.19 -18.05
C ARG A 182 11.23 -1.66 -17.78
N MET A 183 10.30 -2.25 -18.53
CA MET A 183 9.97 -3.67 -18.48
C MET A 183 9.93 -4.25 -19.88
N GLU A 184 10.29 -5.51 -20.01
CA GLU A 184 10.32 -6.20 -21.30
C GLU A 184 9.62 -7.56 -21.19
N LEU A 185 8.55 -7.73 -21.95
CA LEU A 185 7.81 -8.98 -22.06
C LEU A 185 8.35 -9.78 -23.25
N LEU A 186 8.70 -11.04 -22.99
CA LEU A 186 9.23 -12.00 -23.94
C LEU A 186 8.14 -13.03 -24.28
N VAL A 187 7.73 -13.10 -25.54
CA VAL A 187 6.76 -14.09 -26.02
C VAL A 187 7.51 -15.14 -26.82
N ALA A 188 7.46 -16.39 -26.35
CA ALA A 188 8.05 -17.53 -27.04
C ALA A 188 7.10 -18.10 -28.11
N ASP A 189 7.66 -18.80 -29.08
CA ASP A 189 6.93 -19.56 -30.09
C ASP A 189 5.94 -20.53 -29.40
N GLY A 190 4.68 -20.52 -29.84
CA GLY A 190 3.59 -21.30 -29.24
C GLY A 190 3.02 -20.76 -27.91
N ALA A 191 3.50 -19.63 -27.37
CA ALA A 191 2.88 -18.98 -26.21
C ALA A 191 1.69 -18.11 -26.63
N ASP A 192 0.69 -18.00 -25.75
CA ASP A 192 -0.43 -17.08 -25.95
C ASP A 192 0.01 -15.63 -25.68
N SER A 193 0.34 -14.90 -26.75
CA SER A 193 0.71 -13.48 -26.70
C SER A 193 -0.39 -12.61 -26.07
N ARG A 194 -1.67 -12.91 -26.35
CA ARG A 194 -2.81 -12.11 -25.88
C ARG A 194 -2.95 -12.23 -24.37
N GLN A 195 -2.97 -13.46 -23.86
CA GLN A 195 -3.05 -13.71 -22.42
C GLN A 195 -1.89 -13.03 -21.65
N LEU A 196 -0.66 -13.09 -22.17
CA LEU A 196 0.48 -12.44 -21.51
C LEU A 196 0.35 -10.91 -21.48
N ARG A 197 -0.17 -10.32 -22.55
CA ARG A 197 -0.44 -8.87 -22.61
C ARG A 197 -1.55 -8.45 -21.66
N ASP A 198 -2.61 -9.26 -21.55
CA ASP A 198 -3.70 -9.02 -20.60
C ASP A 198 -3.18 -9.04 -19.16
N LEU A 199 -2.41 -10.06 -18.79
CA LEU A 199 -1.80 -10.18 -17.46
C LEU A 199 -0.84 -9.02 -17.14
N LEU A 200 -0.04 -8.60 -18.12
CA LEU A 200 0.84 -7.45 -17.96
C LEU A 200 0.05 -6.14 -17.81
N ALA A 201 -0.99 -5.94 -18.62
CA ALA A 201 -1.87 -4.77 -18.54
C ALA A 201 -2.53 -4.67 -17.16
N ILE A 202 -3.03 -5.79 -16.63
CA ILE A 202 -3.58 -5.86 -15.27
C ILE A 202 -2.51 -5.46 -14.26
N ALA A 203 -1.33 -6.08 -14.29
CA ALA A 203 -0.27 -5.77 -13.34
C ALA A 203 0.12 -4.28 -13.36
N LEU A 204 0.26 -3.67 -14.54
CA LEU A 204 0.65 -2.27 -14.71
C LEU A 204 -0.48 -1.27 -14.43
N SER A 205 -1.74 -1.68 -14.61
CA SER A 205 -2.91 -0.85 -14.24
C SER A 205 -2.88 -0.47 -12.75
N GLY A 206 -2.32 -1.32 -11.90
CA GLY A 206 -2.15 -1.03 -10.48
C GLY A 206 -1.22 0.15 -10.19
N LEU A 207 -0.18 0.33 -11.02
CA LEU A 207 0.68 1.52 -10.95
C LEU A 207 -0.01 2.74 -11.58
N GLN A 208 -0.73 2.57 -12.68
CA GLN A 208 -1.49 3.66 -13.31
C GLN A 208 -2.55 4.26 -12.37
N ASN A 209 -3.28 3.38 -11.67
CA ASN A 209 -4.38 3.75 -10.78
C ASN A 209 -3.92 4.09 -9.34
N GLY A 210 -2.62 3.98 -9.05
CA GLY A 210 -2.05 4.21 -7.72
C GLY A 210 -2.53 3.22 -6.65
N GLU A 211 -2.84 1.98 -7.05
CA GLU A 211 -3.27 0.91 -6.16
C GLU A 211 -2.11 0.08 -5.59
N ILE A 212 -0.94 0.17 -6.21
CA ILE A 212 0.31 -0.49 -5.80
C ILE A 212 1.17 0.51 -5.02
N PRO A 213 1.22 0.43 -3.68
CA PRO A 213 2.19 1.17 -2.90
C PRO A 213 3.56 0.48 -2.89
N LEU A 214 4.63 1.28 -2.86
CA LEU A 214 6.02 0.81 -2.81
C LEU A 214 6.66 1.04 -1.44
N GLY A 215 7.71 0.26 -1.14
CA GLY A 215 8.51 0.43 0.07
C GLY A 215 7.87 -0.10 1.36
N ALA A 216 8.35 0.42 2.50
CA ALA A 216 7.88 0.04 3.83
C ALA A 216 6.66 0.84 4.30
N ARG A 217 5.92 0.28 5.28
CA ARG A 217 4.77 0.94 5.95
C ARG A 217 3.65 1.41 5.01
N LYS A 218 3.47 0.72 3.89
CA LYS A 218 2.45 0.94 2.85
C LYS A 218 1.01 1.10 3.35
N GLY A 219 0.64 0.42 4.44
CA GLY A 219 -0.69 0.53 5.05
C GLY A 219 -0.93 1.79 5.88
N ARG A 220 0.11 2.60 6.11
CA ARG A 220 0.11 3.77 6.99
C ARG A 220 0.38 5.09 6.24
N GLY A 221 0.14 5.11 4.94
CA GLY A 221 0.14 6.34 4.12
C GLY A 221 1.43 6.65 3.38
N LEU A 222 2.48 5.85 3.56
CA LEU A 222 3.73 5.95 2.80
C LEU A 222 3.68 5.10 1.53
N GLY A 223 4.47 5.47 0.52
CA GLY A 223 4.66 4.63 -0.66
C GLY A 223 3.62 4.78 -1.77
N GLU A 224 2.68 5.72 -1.69
CA GLU A 224 1.72 5.96 -2.77
C GLU A 224 2.48 6.47 -3.99
N CYS A 225 2.29 5.81 -5.14
CA CYS A 225 2.96 6.16 -6.38
C CYS A 225 2.01 5.95 -7.56
N ARG A 226 2.28 6.63 -8.67
CA ARG A 226 1.49 6.47 -9.90
C ARG A 226 2.34 6.60 -11.15
N VAL A 227 1.87 6.01 -12.26
CA VAL A 227 2.40 6.25 -13.61
C VAL A 227 1.33 6.97 -14.42
N THR A 228 1.65 8.15 -14.94
CA THR A 228 0.69 9.00 -15.67
C THR A 228 0.74 8.78 -17.18
N GLY A 229 1.80 8.17 -17.69
CA GLY A 229 1.98 7.91 -19.12
C GLY A 229 2.94 6.77 -19.38
N TRP A 230 2.65 6.04 -20.44
CA TRP A 230 3.38 4.87 -20.89
C TRP A 230 3.84 5.05 -22.34
N ARG A 231 4.93 4.37 -22.67
CA ARG A 231 5.43 4.17 -24.04
C ARG A 231 5.63 2.69 -24.25
N VAL A 232 5.05 2.15 -25.32
CA VAL A 232 5.08 0.73 -25.66
C VAL A 232 5.66 0.54 -27.05
N TRP A 233 6.64 -0.35 -27.16
CA TRP A 233 7.17 -0.84 -28.43
C TRP A 233 6.83 -2.31 -28.57
N HIS A 234 6.43 -2.71 -29.77
CA HIS A 234 6.26 -4.09 -30.17
C HIS A 234 7.27 -4.43 -31.27
N PHE A 235 8.04 -5.50 -31.06
CA PHE A 235 8.98 -6.03 -32.04
C PHE A 235 8.62 -7.47 -32.37
N ASP A 236 8.25 -7.71 -33.63
CA ASP A 236 8.14 -9.04 -34.19
C ASP A 236 9.54 -9.54 -34.59
N LEU A 237 10.09 -10.43 -33.77
CA LEU A 237 11.43 -10.99 -33.95
C LEU A 237 11.49 -12.09 -35.02
N ALA A 238 10.35 -12.56 -35.53
CA ALA A 238 10.31 -13.44 -36.70
C ALA A 238 10.63 -12.67 -37.99
N THR A 239 10.51 -11.33 -37.98
CA THR A 239 10.86 -10.46 -39.09
C THR A 239 12.26 -9.86 -38.95
N LYS A 240 12.93 -9.60 -40.09
CA LYS A 240 14.25 -8.93 -40.09
C LYS A 240 14.14 -7.50 -39.57
N GLU A 241 13.03 -6.85 -39.88
CA GLU A 241 12.66 -5.49 -39.50
C GLU A 241 12.51 -5.36 -37.99
N GLY A 242 11.70 -6.21 -37.36
CA GLY A 242 11.51 -6.19 -35.91
C GLY A 242 12.78 -6.57 -35.14
N LEU A 243 13.55 -7.55 -35.63
CA LEU A 243 14.85 -7.88 -35.04
C LEU A 243 15.85 -6.71 -35.09
N LYS A 244 15.96 -6.03 -36.24
CA LYS A 244 16.82 -4.84 -36.39
C LYS A 244 16.36 -3.71 -35.50
N GLY A 245 15.04 -3.49 -35.40
CA GLY A 245 14.47 -2.47 -34.54
C GLY A 245 14.76 -2.70 -33.06
N TRP A 246 14.60 -3.94 -32.59
CA TRP A 246 14.96 -4.29 -31.22
C TRP A 246 16.46 -4.11 -30.95
N LEU A 247 17.34 -4.58 -31.85
CA LEU A 247 18.78 -4.45 -31.68
C LEU A 247 19.26 -2.99 -31.66
N ALA A 248 18.61 -2.11 -32.43
CA ALA A 248 18.91 -0.68 -32.46
C ALA A 248 18.32 0.08 -31.26
N HIS A 249 17.25 -0.44 -30.65
CA HIS A 249 16.55 0.23 -29.56
C HIS A 249 17.47 0.44 -28.34
N GLY A 250 17.56 1.70 -27.87
CA GLY A 250 18.37 2.09 -26.72
C GLY A 250 19.88 2.24 -26.98
N ARG A 251 20.36 1.99 -28.22
CA ARG A 251 21.77 2.22 -28.58
C ARG A 251 21.97 3.63 -29.11
N GLN A 252 22.96 4.34 -28.57
CA GLN A 252 23.43 5.62 -29.11
C GLN A 252 24.89 5.48 -29.57
N GLY A 253 25.19 5.94 -30.78
CA GLY A 253 26.54 5.93 -31.36
C GLY A 253 26.54 6.28 -32.85
N ALA A 254 27.63 6.91 -33.33
CA ALA A 254 27.75 7.41 -34.70
C ALA A 254 27.60 6.33 -35.80
N ASP A 255 27.88 5.07 -35.46
CA ASP A 255 27.83 3.93 -36.40
C ASP A 255 26.45 3.25 -36.47
N TRP A 256 25.52 3.61 -35.58
CA TRP A 256 24.17 3.07 -35.56
C TRP A 256 23.21 4.02 -36.27
N ARG A 257 22.77 3.66 -37.48
CA ARG A 257 21.65 4.36 -38.12
C ARG A 257 20.40 4.13 -37.26
N PRO A 258 19.67 5.18 -36.84
CA PRO A 258 18.47 5.02 -36.04
C PRO A 258 17.43 4.24 -36.84
N TYR A 259 17.21 2.98 -36.46
CA TYR A 259 16.04 2.24 -36.90
C TYR A 259 14.93 2.58 -35.91
N GLN A 260 14.15 3.60 -36.24
CA GLN A 260 13.20 4.22 -35.32
C GLN A 260 11.81 3.67 -35.60
N LEU A 261 11.37 2.73 -34.76
CA LEU A 261 9.95 2.42 -34.61
C LEU A 261 9.42 3.34 -33.53
N ASP A 262 8.47 4.20 -33.90
CA ASP A 262 7.85 5.12 -32.95
C ASP A 262 7.05 4.33 -31.91
N PRO A 263 7.22 4.63 -30.60
CA PRO A 263 6.39 4.00 -29.58
C PRO A 263 4.94 4.38 -29.74
N GLN A 264 4.06 3.47 -29.34
CA GLN A 264 2.71 3.86 -28.95
C GLN A 264 2.79 4.53 -27.58
N ALA A 265 2.33 5.78 -27.49
CA ALA A 265 2.32 6.55 -26.25
C ALA A 265 0.87 6.85 -25.83
N GLY A 266 0.61 6.77 -24.53
CA GLY A 266 -0.72 7.01 -23.99
C GLY A 266 -0.75 6.85 -22.47
N SER A 267 -1.88 7.23 -21.87
CA SER A 267 -2.09 7.09 -20.43
C SER A 267 -2.66 5.73 -20.04
N ASP A 268 -3.33 5.02 -20.96
CA ASP A 268 -4.00 3.74 -20.70
C ASP A 268 -3.15 2.56 -21.19
N ILE A 269 -2.57 1.81 -20.25
CA ILE A 269 -1.72 0.67 -20.57
C ILE A 269 -2.48 -0.50 -21.20
N GLY A 270 -3.77 -0.66 -20.91
CA GLY A 270 -4.59 -1.72 -21.49
C GLY A 270 -4.79 -1.51 -22.99
N ILE A 271 -5.06 -0.26 -23.40
CA ILE A 271 -5.15 0.11 -24.82
C ILE A 271 -3.80 -0.09 -25.52
N LEU A 272 -2.69 0.37 -24.93
CA LEU A 272 -1.36 0.29 -25.53
C LEU A 272 -0.83 -1.14 -25.67
N LEU A 273 -1.22 -2.03 -24.76
CA LEU A 273 -0.94 -3.46 -24.85
C LEU A 273 -2.00 -4.22 -25.65
N ALA A 274 -3.02 -3.56 -26.21
CA ALA A 274 -4.15 -4.15 -26.91
C ALA A 274 -4.78 -5.33 -26.13
N ALA A 275 -4.97 -5.12 -24.82
CA ALA A 275 -5.54 -6.08 -23.89
C ALA A 275 -7.07 -6.15 -24.04
N ASP A 276 -7.68 -7.29 -23.69
CA ASP A 276 -9.13 -7.46 -23.74
C ASP A 276 -9.82 -6.72 -22.59
N PRO A 277 -10.71 -5.74 -22.87
CA PRO A 277 -11.43 -5.00 -21.83
C PRO A 277 -12.30 -5.92 -20.96
N THR A 278 -12.83 -7.03 -21.50
CA THR A 278 -13.70 -7.92 -20.73
C THR A 278 -12.93 -8.68 -19.66
N GLU A 279 -11.76 -9.24 -20.00
CA GLU A 279 -10.83 -9.87 -19.04
C GLU A 279 -10.37 -8.88 -17.97
N LEU A 280 -10.04 -7.65 -18.36
CA LEU A 280 -9.70 -6.57 -17.42
C LEU A 280 -10.83 -6.26 -16.44
N THR A 281 -12.10 -6.44 -16.84
CA THR A 281 -13.27 -6.12 -16.01
C THR A 281 -13.68 -7.31 -15.12
N HIS A 282 -13.66 -8.54 -15.65
CA HIS A 282 -14.04 -9.76 -14.93
C HIS A 282 -13.12 -10.07 -13.74
N ILE A 283 -11.83 -9.75 -13.87
CA ILE A 283 -10.83 -9.98 -12.82
C ILE A 283 -11.05 -9.06 -11.60
N HIS A 284 -11.71 -7.91 -11.74
CA HIS A 284 -12.03 -7.05 -10.59
C HIS A 284 -13.10 -7.64 -9.64
N ALA A 285 -13.83 -8.69 -10.05
CA ALA A 285 -14.98 -9.21 -9.30
C ALA A 285 -14.62 -9.88 -7.96
N GLY A 286 -13.38 -10.41 -7.81
CA GLY A 286 -12.91 -11.06 -6.59
C GLY A 286 -12.50 -10.10 -5.45
N ARG A 287 -12.39 -8.79 -5.72
CA ARG A 287 -11.91 -7.79 -4.76
C ARG A 287 -13.05 -7.03 -4.11
N GLU A 288 -13.55 -7.58 -3.00
CA GLU A 288 -14.49 -6.82 -2.19
C GLU A 288 -13.78 -5.83 -1.25
N ARG A 289 -14.15 -4.56 -1.34
CA ARG A 289 -13.59 -3.47 -0.52
C ARG A 289 -14.66 -2.45 -0.14
N PHE A 290 -14.46 -1.83 1.03
CA PHE A 290 -15.23 -0.69 1.49
C PHE A 290 -14.31 0.52 1.59
N THR A 291 -14.66 1.58 0.86
CA THR A 291 -13.89 2.82 0.81
C THR A 291 -14.65 3.94 1.49
N ILE A 292 -13.97 4.67 2.38
CA ILE A 292 -14.50 5.87 3.02
C ILE A 292 -13.61 7.02 2.59
N THR A 293 -14.16 7.99 1.87
CA THR A 293 -13.51 9.26 1.54
C THR A 293 -14.24 10.36 2.27
N ALA A 294 -13.65 10.88 3.34
CA ALA A 294 -14.29 11.85 4.21
C ALA A 294 -13.50 13.16 4.28
N GLN A 295 -14.18 14.29 4.12
CA GLN A 295 -13.62 15.63 4.20
C GLN A 295 -13.86 16.20 5.59
N PHE A 296 -12.80 16.72 6.19
CA PHE A 296 -12.84 17.32 7.51
C PHE A 296 -12.26 18.72 7.50
N GLU A 297 -12.78 19.56 8.38
CA GLU A 297 -12.14 20.78 8.84
C GLU A 297 -11.39 20.51 10.14
N VAL A 298 -10.19 21.09 10.30
CA VAL A 298 -9.48 21.09 11.57
C VAL A 298 -10.10 22.17 12.46
N ALA A 299 -10.90 21.76 13.45
CA ALA A 299 -11.55 22.65 14.39
C ALA A 299 -10.54 23.11 15.47
N GLY A 300 -9.80 24.18 15.16
CA GLY A 300 -8.79 24.76 16.06
C GLY A 300 -7.37 24.45 15.60
N SER A 301 -6.56 23.84 16.48
CA SER A 301 -5.15 23.53 16.19
C SER A 301 -4.88 22.03 16.19
N LEU A 302 -4.01 21.56 15.30
CA LEU A 302 -3.54 20.19 15.21
C LEU A 302 -2.01 20.15 15.27
N LEU A 303 -1.47 19.30 16.14
CA LEU A 303 -0.03 19.09 16.25
C LEU A 303 0.30 17.60 16.11
N VAL A 304 1.01 17.23 15.05
CA VAL A 304 1.68 15.94 14.96
C VAL A 304 3.17 16.25 14.90
N ARG A 305 3.92 15.84 15.92
CA ARG A 305 5.31 16.26 16.09
C ARG A 305 6.18 15.63 15.00
N SER A 306 7.03 16.42 14.33
CA SER A 306 8.02 15.93 13.36
C SER A 306 9.45 15.82 13.88
N GLY A 307 9.72 16.27 15.10
CA GLY A 307 11.07 16.36 15.69
C GLY A 307 11.23 17.64 16.50
N PHE A 308 12.42 17.86 17.04
CA PHE A 308 12.83 19.13 17.64
C PHE A 308 13.71 19.87 16.62
N GLU A 309 13.46 21.16 16.38
CA GLU A 309 14.36 21.99 15.56
C GLU A 309 15.44 22.63 16.44
N GLU A 310 16.70 22.65 15.99
CA GLU A 310 17.78 23.38 16.69
C GLU A 310 17.63 24.91 16.58
N LYS A 311 16.88 25.40 15.58
CA LYS A 311 16.61 26.82 15.34
C LYS A 311 15.16 27.02 14.95
N GLY A 312 14.34 27.55 15.85
CA GLY A 312 12.91 27.76 15.64
C GLY A 312 12.10 27.38 16.87
N PRO A 313 10.77 27.24 16.74
CA PRO A 313 9.92 26.71 17.81
C PRO A 313 10.38 25.31 18.24
N ASP A 314 10.29 25.00 19.54
CA ASP A 314 10.70 23.70 20.09
C ASP A 314 10.02 22.52 19.39
N VAL A 315 8.73 22.69 19.03
CA VAL A 315 7.95 21.64 18.37
C VAL A 315 7.14 22.21 17.21
N ILE A 316 7.34 21.63 16.03
CA ILE A 316 6.62 21.98 14.82
C ILE A 316 5.66 20.86 14.38
N HIS A 317 4.59 21.24 13.69
CA HIS A 317 3.70 20.29 13.03
C HIS A 317 4.39 19.59 11.85
N MET A 318 4.05 18.33 11.61
CA MET A 318 4.66 17.52 10.57
C MET A 318 4.51 18.12 9.17
N GLY A 319 5.63 18.19 8.45
CA GLY A 319 5.75 18.86 7.15
C GLY A 319 5.88 20.40 7.24
N GLY A 320 5.93 20.94 8.46
CA GLY A 320 6.17 22.35 8.75
C GLY A 320 5.08 23.27 8.22
N ALA A 321 5.38 24.57 8.20
CA ALA A 321 4.45 25.60 7.70
C ALA A 321 4.19 25.49 6.19
N ALA A 322 5.14 24.97 5.41
CA ALA A 322 5.04 24.91 3.95
C ALA A 322 4.10 23.79 3.48
N ARG A 323 4.15 22.62 4.12
CA ARG A 323 3.39 21.44 3.71
C ARG A 323 2.89 20.67 4.93
N PRO A 324 1.95 21.24 5.71
CA PRO A 324 1.40 20.57 6.89
C PRO A 324 0.65 19.30 6.47
N VAL A 325 0.95 18.20 7.15
CA VAL A 325 0.49 16.87 6.76
C VAL A 325 -0.08 16.14 7.97
N LEU A 326 -1.22 15.49 7.77
CA LEU A 326 -1.76 14.52 8.71
C LEU A 326 -1.24 13.11 8.35
N PRO A 327 -0.35 12.52 9.17
CA PRO A 327 0.27 11.24 8.82
C PRO A 327 -0.71 10.08 8.97
N GLY A 328 -0.68 9.16 8.01
CA GLY A 328 -1.50 7.96 8.06
C GLY A 328 -1.16 7.05 9.25
N THR A 329 0.08 7.08 9.73
CA THR A 329 0.53 6.37 10.95
C THR A 329 -0.20 6.87 12.19
N SER A 330 -0.24 8.18 12.40
CA SER A 330 -0.92 8.83 13.54
C SER A 330 -2.41 8.59 13.49
N LEU A 331 -3.03 8.80 12.32
CA LEU A 331 -4.46 8.60 12.15
C LEU A 331 -4.86 7.13 12.36
N ALA A 332 -4.15 6.18 11.75
CA ALA A 332 -4.42 4.76 11.94
C ALA A 332 -4.17 4.31 13.40
N GLY A 333 -3.24 4.94 14.12
CA GLY A 333 -3.03 4.68 15.55
C GLY A 333 -4.21 5.12 16.41
N VAL A 334 -4.69 6.36 16.20
CA VAL A 334 -5.84 6.93 16.90
C VAL A 334 -7.12 6.15 16.59
N MET A 335 -7.35 5.82 15.32
CA MET A 335 -8.48 5.00 14.89
C MET A 335 -8.44 3.59 15.50
N ARG A 336 -7.29 2.92 15.48
CA ARG A 336 -7.13 1.59 16.10
C ARG A 336 -7.49 1.61 17.58
N GLY A 337 -7.01 2.60 18.32
CA GLY A 337 -7.30 2.75 19.74
C GLY A 337 -8.78 3.00 20.01
N GLN A 338 -9.42 3.85 19.21
CA GLN A 338 -10.84 4.14 19.36
C GLN A 338 -11.74 2.96 18.95
N ALA A 339 -11.41 2.30 17.83
CA ALA A 339 -12.09 1.09 17.39
C ALA A 339 -11.99 -0.02 18.45
N LEU A 340 -10.81 -0.22 19.05
CA LEU A 340 -10.64 -1.20 20.14
C LEU A 340 -11.50 -0.86 21.35
N ARG A 341 -11.62 0.42 21.69
CA ARG A 341 -12.49 0.87 22.79
C ARG A 341 -13.95 0.57 22.50
N ILE A 342 -14.43 0.93 21.31
CA ILE A 342 -15.81 0.63 20.85
C ILE A 342 -16.06 -0.88 20.88
N ALA A 343 -15.17 -1.67 20.27
CA ALA A 343 -15.31 -3.11 20.21
C ALA A 343 -15.34 -3.74 21.61
N ARG A 344 -14.49 -3.31 22.54
CA ARG A 344 -14.50 -3.78 23.94
C ARG A 344 -15.75 -3.38 24.71
N THR A 345 -16.36 -2.23 24.38
CA THR A 345 -17.62 -1.80 24.98
C THR A 345 -18.79 -2.67 24.51
N LEU A 346 -18.77 -3.12 23.26
CA LEU A 346 -19.84 -3.93 22.67
C LEU A 346 -19.65 -5.44 22.85
N ALA A 347 -18.41 -5.90 23.03
CA ALA A 347 -18.09 -7.32 23.09
C ALA A 347 -18.40 -7.95 24.45
N ALA A 348 -19.11 -9.08 24.42
CA ALA A 348 -19.23 -9.96 25.58
C ALA A 348 -17.89 -10.65 25.89
N ASN A 349 -17.08 -10.93 24.85
CA ASN A 349 -15.75 -11.52 24.97
C ASN A 349 -14.64 -10.53 24.54
N PRO A 350 -13.82 -10.02 25.48
CA PRO A 350 -12.73 -9.08 25.16
C PRO A 350 -11.67 -9.63 24.19
N ALA A 351 -11.48 -10.95 24.10
CA ALA A 351 -10.52 -11.55 23.18
C ALA A 351 -10.97 -11.41 21.72
N LEU A 352 -12.27 -11.57 21.45
CA LEU A 352 -12.85 -11.41 20.11
C LEU A 352 -12.65 -9.97 19.59
N ALA A 353 -12.81 -8.97 20.46
CA ALA A 353 -12.53 -7.58 20.13
C ALA A 353 -11.05 -7.35 19.77
N GLY A 354 -10.12 -8.02 20.47
CA GLY A 354 -8.69 -7.98 20.15
C GLY A 354 -8.40 -8.52 18.75
N THR A 355 -8.87 -9.74 18.45
CA THR A 355 -8.68 -10.39 17.15
C THR A 355 -9.25 -9.57 16.00
N LEU A 356 -10.45 -9.00 16.16
CA LEU A 356 -11.08 -8.15 15.14
C LEU A 356 -10.20 -6.94 14.79
N ILE A 357 -9.63 -6.29 15.81
CA ILE A 357 -8.78 -5.10 15.65
C ILE A 357 -7.42 -5.45 15.07
N ASP A 358 -6.84 -6.55 15.52
CA ASP A 358 -5.54 -7.05 15.04
C ASP A 358 -5.61 -7.41 13.55
N ASP A 359 -6.68 -8.04 13.11
CA ASP A 359 -6.85 -8.39 11.70
C ASP A 359 -7.21 -7.17 10.83
N LEU A 360 -7.84 -6.13 11.40
CA LEU A 360 -8.21 -4.92 10.67
C LEU A 360 -7.03 -3.95 10.52
N PHE A 361 -6.24 -3.75 11.58
CA PHE A 361 -5.16 -2.74 11.65
C PHE A 361 -3.74 -3.34 11.67
N GLY A 362 -3.62 -4.67 11.73
CA GLY A 362 -2.36 -5.42 11.74
C GLY A 362 -1.82 -5.71 13.15
N ILE A 363 -0.81 -6.57 13.24
CA ILE A 363 -0.12 -6.90 14.49
C ILE A 363 1.33 -6.43 14.40
N MET A 364 1.83 -5.78 15.44
CA MET A 364 3.27 -5.52 15.60
C MET A 364 3.71 -5.99 16.98
N PRO A 365 4.18 -7.25 17.11
CA PRO A 365 4.70 -7.75 18.37
C PRO A 365 6.00 -7.03 18.75
N GLU A 366 6.24 -6.91 20.06
CA GLU A 366 7.53 -6.41 20.57
C GLU A 366 8.63 -7.45 20.34
N GLY A 367 9.79 -7.00 19.85
CA GLY A 367 11.02 -7.82 19.74
C GLY A 367 11.02 -8.95 18.71
N ASN A 368 9.87 -9.33 18.13
CA ASN A 368 9.79 -10.43 17.15
C ASN A 368 9.28 -9.93 15.78
N PRO A 369 10.15 -9.79 14.76
CA PRO A 369 9.76 -9.44 13.40
C PRO A 369 8.83 -10.48 12.74
N ALA A 370 8.94 -11.76 13.13
CA ALA A 370 8.21 -12.86 12.49
C ALA A 370 6.70 -12.86 12.80
N GLY A 371 6.26 -12.23 13.89
CA GLY A 371 4.83 -12.13 14.23
C GLY A 371 4.13 -10.88 13.69
N ARG A 372 4.82 -10.07 12.86
CA ARG A 372 4.22 -8.85 12.30
C ARG A 372 3.22 -9.20 11.20
N ARG A 373 1.99 -8.71 11.34
CA ARG A 373 0.93 -8.84 10.32
C ARG A 373 0.53 -7.46 9.82
N ALA A 374 0.40 -7.29 8.51
CA ALA A 374 -0.14 -6.06 7.95
C ALA A 374 -1.63 -5.93 8.33
N GLY A 375 -2.15 -4.70 8.33
CA GLY A 375 -3.58 -4.45 8.47
C GLY A 375 -4.27 -4.41 7.13
N ARG A 376 -5.57 -4.72 7.12
CA ARG A 376 -6.42 -4.63 5.92
C ARG A 376 -6.98 -3.23 5.68
N VAL A 377 -7.03 -2.40 6.72
CA VAL A 377 -7.33 -0.98 6.58
C VAL A 377 -6.08 -0.23 6.17
N ARG A 378 -6.14 0.39 5.00
CA ARG A 378 -5.13 1.35 4.55
C ARG A 378 -5.62 2.76 4.82
N VAL A 379 -4.79 3.54 5.50
CA VAL A 379 -5.04 4.96 5.77
C VAL A 379 -4.00 5.78 5.01
N ARG A 380 -4.46 6.67 4.13
CA ARG A 380 -3.57 7.52 3.32
C ARG A 380 -3.10 8.74 4.08
N GLU A 381 -1.84 9.11 3.86
CA GLU A 381 -1.30 10.39 4.32
C GLU A 381 -1.84 11.51 3.44
N ARG A 382 -2.24 12.62 4.07
CA ARG A 382 -2.94 13.71 3.38
C ARG A 382 -2.46 15.07 3.89
N ARG A 383 -2.28 16.00 2.96
CA ARG A 383 -1.94 17.40 3.26
C ARG A 383 -3.15 18.10 3.86
N ILE A 384 -2.91 18.98 4.83
CA ILE A 384 -3.90 19.90 5.35
C ILE A 384 -3.88 21.16 4.49
N ALA A 385 -4.87 21.30 3.63
CA ALA A 385 -5.03 22.48 2.78
C ALA A 385 -5.45 23.69 3.63
N ASP A 386 -5.00 24.88 3.24
CA ASP A 386 -5.44 26.17 3.80
C ASP A 386 -5.27 26.34 5.32
N SER A 387 -4.35 25.60 5.91
CA SER A 387 -3.99 25.76 7.33
C SER A 387 -3.00 26.90 7.53
N ARG A 388 -3.01 27.49 8.72
CA ARG A 388 -2.11 28.56 9.14
C ARG A 388 -1.13 28.02 10.17
N ALA A 389 0.15 28.28 10.00
CA ALA A 389 1.16 27.94 10.99
C ALA A 389 1.39 29.14 11.90
N LEU A 390 0.92 29.06 13.15
CA LEU A 390 1.12 30.12 14.15
C LEU A 390 2.00 29.59 15.26
N VAL A 391 3.02 30.38 15.64
CA VAL A 391 3.86 30.05 16.80
C VAL A 391 3.10 30.47 18.06
N GLN A 392 2.99 29.55 19.00
CA GLN A 392 2.37 29.73 20.29
C GLN A 392 3.39 29.42 21.38
N SER A 393 3.69 30.41 22.21
CA SER A 393 4.56 30.23 23.37
C SER A 393 3.73 29.88 24.61
N ARG A 394 4.21 28.93 25.40
CA ARG A 394 3.62 28.46 26.66
C ARG A 394 4.64 28.57 27.76
N VAL A 395 4.22 29.05 28.93
CA VAL A 395 5.08 29.14 30.10
C VAL A 395 4.70 28.04 31.07
N LYS A 396 5.68 27.27 31.54
CA LYS A 396 5.48 26.33 32.62
C LYS A 396 5.13 27.08 33.90
N ILE A 397 3.99 26.74 34.49
CA ILE A 397 3.61 27.27 35.81
C ILE A 397 4.18 26.35 36.89
N ASP A 398 4.84 26.94 37.87
CA ASP A 398 5.32 26.21 39.05
C ASP A 398 4.12 25.74 39.88
N ARG A 399 4.10 24.44 40.20
CA ARG A 399 2.96 23.80 40.88
C ARG A 399 2.76 24.25 42.34
N PHE A 400 3.80 24.79 42.97
CA PHE A 400 3.80 25.21 44.36
C PHE A 400 3.60 26.71 44.51
N THR A 401 4.20 27.51 43.62
CA THR A 401 4.11 28.98 43.70
C THR A 401 3.01 29.58 42.83
N GLY A 402 2.50 28.84 41.83
CA GLY A 402 1.55 29.37 40.84
C GLY A 402 2.14 30.44 39.91
N GLY A 403 3.43 30.75 40.05
CA GLY A 403 4.15 31.71 39.22
C GLY A 403 4.67 31.09 37.92
N ALA A 404 4.98 31.95 36.95
CA ALA A 404 5.69 31.57 35.73
C ALA A 404 7.11 31.11 36.06
N SER A 405 7.53 29.95 35.53
CA SER A 405 8.91 29.47 35.63
C SER A 405 9.80 30.25 34.66
N GLU A 406 10.79 30.98 35.18
CA GLU A 406 11.64 31.91 34.40
C GLU A 406 12.41 31.29 33.23
N THR A 407 12.65 29.97 33.25
CA THR A 407 13.50 29.26 32.27
C THR A 407 12.76 28.23 31.41
N ALA A 408 11.42 28.24 31.42
CA ALA A 408 10.61 27.20 30.75
C ALA A 408 9.53 27.81 29.84
N LEU A 409 9.96 28.72 28.95
CA LEU A 409 9.20 29.09 27.77
C LEU A 409 9.30 27.95 26.76
N PHE A 410 8.17 27.46 26.29
CA PHE A 410 8.06 26.37 25.33
C PHE A 410 7.27 26.87 24.13
N GLU A 411 7.89 26.89 22.95
CA GLU A 411 7.28 27.38 21.72
C GLU A 411 6.86 26.22 20.83
N GLU A 412 5.61 26.29 20.35
CA GLU A 412 5.06 25.28 19.46
C GLU A 412 4.45 25.93 18.24
N GLN A 413 4.53 25.26 17.09
CA GLN A 413 3.92 25.71 15.85
C GLN A 413 2.94 24.66 15.30
N PRO A 414 1.73 24.56 15.88
CA PRO A 414 0.70 23.68 15.34
C PRO A 414 0.08 24.26 14.05
N ALA A 415 -0.57 23.38 13.28
CA ALA A 415 -1.38 23.78 12.14
C ALA A 415 -2.77 24.21 12.63
N PHE A 416 -3.16 25.46 12.34
CA PHE A 416 -4.47 26.01 12.70
C PHE A 416 -5.42 26.02 11.52
N GLY A 417 -6.62 25.47 11.73
CA GLY A 417 -7.66 25.40 10.70
C GLY A 417 -7.24 24.55 9.50
N GLY A 418 -7.92 24.79 8.39
CA GLY A 418 -7.68 24.10 7.13
C GLY A 418 -8.56 22.87 6.95
N ARG A 419 -8.43 22.25 5.78
CA ARG A 419 -9.23 21.11 5.34
C ARG A 419 -8.35 19.92 5.03
N VAL A 420 -8.81 18.74 5.39
CA VAL A 420 -8.12 17.49 5.11
C VAL A 420 -9.12 16.47 4.60
N GLU A 421 -8.83 15.87 3.45
CA GLU A 421 -9.50 14.66 2.99
C GLU A 421 -8.82 13.48 3.64
N ILE A 422 -9.59 12.52 4.14
CA ILE A 422 -9.11 11.29 4.71
C ILE A 422 -9.72 10.13 3.93
N VAL A 423 -8.87 9.22 3.46
CA VAL A 423 -9.29 8.02 2.71
C VAL A 423 -8.91 6.76 3.48
N TRP A 424 -9.91 5.92 3.73
CA TRP A 424 -9.74 4.58 4.29
C TRP A 424 -10.24 3.53 3.31
N VAL A 425 -9.48 2.45 3.17
CA VAL A 425 -9.88 1.30 2.36
C VAL A 425 -9.79 0.06 3.23
N ALA A 426 -10.95 -0.54 3.55
CA ALA A 426 -11.05 -1.84 4.17
C ALA A 426 -11.23 -2.92 3.09
N ARG A 427 -10.49 -4.00 3.21
CA ARG A 427 -10.44 -5.09 2.22
C ARG A 427 -11.04 -6.35 2.81
N ARG A 428 -11.99 -6.98 2.13
CA ARG A 428 -12.56 -8.25 2.56
C ARG A 428 -11.52 -9.34 2.37
N MET A 429 -11.27 -10.10 3.43
CA MET A 429 -10.39 -11.25 3.36
C MET A 429 -11.20 -12.46 2.88
N LEU A 430 -10.68 -13.18 1.88
CA LEU A 430 -11.27 -14.45 1.48
C LEU A 430 -10.84 -15.57 2.46
N PRO A 431 -11.70 -16.57 2.72
CA PRO A 431 -11.35 -17.71 3.57
C PRO A 431 -10.09 -18.44 3.07
N ALA A 432 -9.30 -18.97 4.00
CA ALA A 432 -8.06 -19.68 3.69
C ALA A 432 -8.26 -21.14 3.26
N GLN A 433 -9.48 -21.70 3.36
CA GLN A 433 -9.83 -23.09 3.04
C GLN A 433 -11.15 -23.11 2.25
N ASP A 434 -11.25 -24.05 1.30
CA ASP A 434 -12.41 -24.37 0.46
C ASP A 434 -13.35 -23.19 0.16
N GLU A 435 -13.05 -22.44 -0.91
CA GLU A 435 -13.90 -21.36 -1.44
C GLU A 435 -15.35 -21.81 -1.67
N GLU A 436 -15.55 -23.11 -1.85
CA GLU A 436 -16.85 -23.75 -2.06
C GLU A 436 -17.63 -24.00 -0.76
N ASN A 437 -17.05 -23.84 0.44
CA ASN A 437 -17.77 -24.02 1.70
C ASN A 437 -18.65 -22.79 2.01
N PRO A 438 -20.00 -22.92 1.92
CA PRO A 438 -20.89 -21.78 2.09
C PRO A 438 -20.87 -21.19 3.51
N GLU A 439 -20.60 -22.01 4.53
CA GLU A 439 -20.59 -21.57 5.93
C GLU A 439 -19.39 -20.67 6.23
N GLN A 440 -18.21 -21.03 5.72
CA GLN A 440 -17.00 -20.22 5.90
C GLN A 440 -17.11 -18.89 5.14
N GLN A 441 -17.71 -18.92 3.95
CA GLN A 441 -17.96 -17.72 3.17
C GLN A 441 -18.96 -16.78 3.85
N ALA A 442 -20.02 -17.33 4.45
CA ALA A 442 -20.99 -16.57 5.25
C ALA A 442 -20.37 -15.99 6.53
N ALA A 443 -19.47 -16.73 7.18
CA ALA A 443 -18.73 -16.23 8.35
C ALA A 443 -17.78 -15.07 7.99
N ALA A 444 -17.06 -15.20 6.86
CA ALA A 444 -16.18 -14.15 6.35
C ALA A 444 -16.97 -12.89 5.93
N ASP A 445 -18.15 -13.07 5.32
CA ASP A 445 -19.06 -11.96 5.01
C ASP A 445 -19.53 -11.24 6.28
N ARG A 446 -20.10 -11.98 7.24
CA ARG A 446 -20.57 -11.43 8.53
C ARG A 446 -19.48 -10.64 9.23
N ARG A 447 -18.27 -11.20 9.26
CA ARG A 447 -17.09 -10.57 9.83
C ARG A 447 -16.74 -9.27 9.11
N PHE A 448 -16.65 -9.27 7.78
CA PHE A 448 -16.34 -8.06 7.02
C PHE A 448 -17.39 -6.97 7.21
N ARG A 449 -18.68 -7.35 7.27
CA ARG A 449 -19.78 -6.43 7.58
C ARG A 449 -19.65 -5.83 8.99
N ALA A 450 -19.26 -6.62 9.99
CA ALA A 450 -18.98 -6.12 11.34
C ALA A 450 -17.80 -5.13 11.34
N GLU A 451 -16.74 -5.40 10.58
CA GLU A 451 -15.59 -4.49 10.45
C GLU A 451 -15.96 -3.16 9.81
N ILE A 452 -16.82 -3.17 8.78
CA ILE A 452 -17.40 -1.95 8.20
C ILE A 452 -18.19 -1.20 9.28
N GLY A 453 -19.05 -1.88 10.03
CA GLY A 453 -19.80 -1.27 11.14
C GLY A 453 -18.89 -0.58 12.16
N LEU A 454 -17.76 -1.18 12.49
CA LEU A 454 -16.79 -0.62 13.43
C LEU A 454 -16.08 0.62 12.87
N LEU A 455 -15.75 0.61 11.58
CA LEU A 455 -15.19 1.77 10.89
C LEU A 455 -16.20 2.92 10.79
N LEU A 456 -17.48 2.64 10.59
CA LEU A 456 -18.55 3.66 10.60
C LEU A 456 -18.71 4.31 11.98
N LEU A 457 -18.64 3.54 13.06
CA LEU A 457 -18.66 4.12 14.42
C LEU A 457 -17.40 4.94 14.71
N THR A 458 -16.25 4.51 14.20
CA THR A 458 -15.00 5.28 14.31
C THR A 458 -15.06 6.57 13.47
N LEU A 459 -15.69 6.52 12.28
CA LEU A 459 -15.96 7.69 11.44
C LEU A 459 -16.82 8.70 12.20
N LYS A 460 -17.92 8.24 12.82
CA LYS A 460 -18.81 9.08 13.63
C LYS A 460 -18.05 9.82 14.73
N ASP A 461 -17.20 9.13 15.47
CA ASP A 461 -16.42 9.74 16.54
C ASP A 461 -15.40 10.76 16.03
N LEU A 462 -14.83 10.54 14.84
CA LEU A 462 -13.95 11.51 14.19
C LEU A 462 -14.74 12.70 13.65
N TRP A 463 -15.90 12.46 13.05
CA TRP A 463 -16.80 13.44 12.43
C TRP A 463 -17.34 14.46 13.42
N THR A 464 -17.72 13.99 14.61
CA THR A 464 -18.25 14.80 15.71
C THR A 464 -17.16 15.51 16.51
N GLY A 465 -15.89 15.30 16.15
CA GLY A 465 -14.75 15.79 16.90
C GLY A 465 -14.52 15.08 18.24
N PHE A 466 -15.30 14.03 18.57
CA PHE A 466 -15.14 13.27 19.80
C PHE A 466 -13.75 12.61 19.89
N LEU A 467 -13.22 12.12 18.76
CA LEU A 467 -11.90 11.52 18.63
C LEU A 467 -10.85 12.56 18.22
N PRO A 468 -9.97 13.02 19.14
CA PRO A 468 -8.90 13.94 18.78
C PRO A 468 -7.74 13.21 18.08
N VAL A 469 -7.10 13.88 17.13
CA VAL A 469 -5.95 13.38 16.37
C VAL A 469 -4.69 14.16 16.71
N GLY A 470 -3.54 13.48 16.79
CA GLY A 470 -2.26 14.11 17.10
C GLY A 470 -1.98 14.24 18.60
N GLY A 471 -1.00 15.08 18.94
CA GLY A 471 -0.54 15.33 20.29
C GLY A 471 -1.40 16.38 21.03
N GLU A 472 -1.30 16.35 22.35
CA GLU A 472 -1.86 17.36 23.24
C GLU A 472 -3.39 17.52 23.18
N ALA A 473 -4.10 16.41 23.01
CA ALA A 473 -5.56 16.38 23.10
C ALA A 473 -6.10 16.97 24.42
N SER A 474 -5.31 16.92 25.51
CA SER A 474 -5.67 17.47 26.82
C SER A 474 -5.83 19.00 26.83
N VAL A 475 -5.23 19.70 25.88
CA VAL A 475 -5.38 21.16 25.74
C VAL A 475 -6.35 21.52 24.61
N GLY A 476 -7.13 20.55 24.13
CA GLY A 476 -8.18 20.74 23.13
C GLY A 476 -7.73 20.61 21.68
N ARG A 477 -6.48 20.18 21.41
CA ARG A 477 -5.98 20.03 20.03
C ARG A 477 -6.58 18.82 19.31
N GLY A 478 -6.54 18.88 17.98
CA GLY A 478 -6.76 17.73 17.12
C GLY A 478 -8.21 17.37 16.84
N ARG A 479 -9.15 18.28 17.13
CA ARG A 479 -10.58 18.08 16.87
C ARG A 479 -10.85 18.26 15.38
N LEU A 480 -11.50 17.27 14.77
CA LEU A 480 -11.94 17.35 13.37
C LEU A 480 -13.45 17.53 13.33
N ARG A 481 -13.92 18.27 12.32
CA ARG A 481 -15.35 18.43 12.02
C ARG A 481 -15.62 17.89 10.63
N GLY A 482 -16.51 16.92 10.50
CA GLY A 482 -16.86 16.35 9.21
C GLY A 482 -17.69 17.32 8.36
N LEU A 483 -17.34 17.45 7.08
CA LEU A 483 -18.01 18.32 6.11
C LEU A 483 -18.84 17.50 5.13
N GLY A 484 -18.25 16.42 4.61
CA GLY A 484 -18.87 15.52 3.64
C GLY A 484 -18.12 14.19 3.58
N ALA A 485 -18.79 13.10 3.22
CA ALA A 485 -18.11 11.84 2.91
C ALA A 485 -18.82 11.04 1.83
N THR A 486 -18.02 10.34 1.03
CA THR A 486 -18.47 9.31 0.11
C THR A 486 -18.05 7.95 0.66
N LEU A 487 -19.04 7.07 0.89
CA LEU A 487 -18.81 5.68 1.27
C LEU A 487 -19.11 4.82 0.06
N ARG A 488 -18.21 3.89 -0.28
CA ARG A 488 -18.40 3.01 -1.44
C ARG A 488 -18.10 1.57 -1.10
N HIS A 489 -19.06 0.68 -1.30
CA HIS A 489 -18.87 -0.77 -1.22
C HIS A 489 -18.80 -1.34 -2.63
N THR A 490 -17.65 -1.89 -3.00
CA THR A 490 -17.44 -2.54 -4.30
C THR A 490 -17.10 -4.01 -4.07
N GLY A 491 -17.74 -4.93 -4.81
CA GLY A 491 -17.50 -6.37 -4.78
C GLY A 491 -18.01 -7.02 -6.06
N ALA A 492 -18.43 -8.29 -6.01
CA ALA A 492 -18.96 -9.01 -7.17
C ALA A 492 -20.33 -8.50 -7.68
N GLY A 493 -21.08 -7.76 -6.84
CA GLY A 493 -22.36 -7.14 -7.21
C GLY A 493 -22.22 -5.67 -7.64
N GLU A 494 -23.37 -5.03 -7.91
CA GLU A 494 -23.39 -3.61 -8.23
C GLU A 494 -22.78 -2.77 -7.09
N PRO A 495 -21.91 -1.80 -7.41
CA PRO A 495 -21.29 -0.96 -6.41
C PRO A 495 -22.36 -0.13 -5.70
N ARG A 496 -22.34 -0.15 -4.37
CA ARG A 496 -23.20 0.70 -3.54
C ARG A 496 -22.43 1.92 -3.10
N GLU A 497 -23.07 3.08 -3.20
CA GLU A 497 -22.48 4.37 -2.85
C GLU A 497 -23.43 5.16 -1.96
N TRP A 498 -22.87 5.78 -0.92
CA TRP A 498 -23.59 6.64 0.02
C TRP A 498 -22.88 7.98 0.13
N MET A 499 -23.65 9.07 0.14
CA MET A 499 -23.11 10.41 0.30
C MET A 499 -23.61 11.04 1.60
N LEU A 500 -22.68 11.40 2.48
CA LEU A 500 -22.93 12.09 3.73
C LEU A 500 -22.63 13.57 3.54
N THR A 501 -23.55 14.43 3.94
CA THR A 501 -23.37 15.89 3.89
C THR A 501 -23.73 16.50 5.24
N SER A 502 -22.85 17.32 5.79
CA SER A 502 -23.17 18.16 6.95
C SER A 502 -24.01 19.35 6.50
N ILE A 503 -25.15 19.59 7.17
CA ILE A 503 -26.10 20.65 6.79
C ILE A 503 -25.96 21.90 7.65
N THR A 504 -25.38 21.76 8.85
CA THR A 504 -25.25 22.85 9.82
C THR A 504 -23.86 22.85 10.43
N ASP A 505 -23.55 23.86 11.24
CA ASP A 505 -22.32 23.86 12.03
C ASP A 505 -22.31 22.75 13.12
N ASP A 506 -23.45 22.14 13.42
CA ASP A 506 -23.56 20.98 14.32
C ASP A 506 -23.17 19.69 13.56
N PRO A 507 -22.02 19.07 13.90
CA PRO A 507 -21.56 17.88 13.23
C PRO A 507 -22.44 16.65 13.47
N ALA A 508 -23.37 16.69 14.43
CA ALA A 508 -24.34 15.62 14.63
C ALA A 508 -25.48 15.63 13.58
N GLN A 509 -25.69 16.75 12.88
CA GLN A 509 -26.72 16.89 11.85
C GLN A 509 -26.15 16.57 10.47
N VAL A 510 -26.27 15.30 10.10
CA VAL A 510 -25.80 14.75 8.82
C VAL A 510 -26.99 14.23 8.03
N VAL A 511 -27.08 14.61 6.76
CA VAL A 511 -27.96 13.95 5.80
C VAL A 511 -27.17 12.91 5.03
N VAL A 512 -27.78 11.74 4.90
CA VAL A 512 -27.23 10.60 4.18
C VAL A 512 -28.14 10.33 2.99
N ASP A 513 -27.58 10.41 1.79
CA ASP A 513 -28.27 9.97 0.59
C ASP A 513 -28.27 8.43 0.53
N GLY A 514 -29.44 7.84 0.27
CA GLY A 514 -29.67 6.40 0.24
C GLY A 514 -29.27 5.64 1.53
N PRO A 515 -29.72 6.01 2.74
CA PRO A 515 -29.21 5.47 4.02
C PRO A 515 -29.42 3.96 4.24
N GLU A 516 -30.16 3.31 3.35
CA GLU A 516 -30.46 1.88 3.39
C GLU A 516 -29.16 1.04 3.46
N GLY A 517 -29.16 0.03 4.34
CA GLY A 517 -28.05 -0.89 4.52
C GLY A 517 -26.91 -0.41 5.43
N LEU A 518 -26.73 0.89 5.68
CA LEU A 518 -25.65 1.36 6.57
C LEU A 518 -25.86 0.92 8.03
N ASN A 519 -27.10 1.00 8.51
CA ASN A 519 -27.47 0.54 9.85
C ASN A 519 -27.26 -0.97 10.00
N ASP A 520 -27.38 -1.74 8.92
CA ASP A 520 -27.21 -3.18 8.97
C ASP A 520 -25.76 -3.59 9.26
N TYR A 521 -24.76 -2.82 8.80
CA TYR A 521 -23.36 -3.07 9.18
C TYR A 521 -23.15 -2.86 10.68
N VAL A 522 -23.74 -1.81 11.25
CA VAL A 522 -23.64 -1.51 12.69
C VAL A 522 -24.39 -2.55 13.52
N ALA A 523 -25.57 -2.99 13.08
CA ALA A 523 -26.30 -4.09 13.71
C ALA A 523 -25.49 -5.40 13.65
N THR A 524 -24.90 -5.72 12.50
CA THR A 524 -24.05 -6.90 12.31
C THR A 524 -22.82 -6.88 13.23
N LEU A 525 -22.21 -5.72 13.46
CA LEU A 525 -21.14 -5.56 14.46
C LEU A 525 -21.62 -5.93 15.86
N GLY A 526 -22.77 -5.41 16.26
CA GLY A 526 -23.36 -5.71 17.58
C GLY A 526 -23.63 -7.19 17.75
N ASP A 527 -24.15 -7.87 16.73
CA ASP A 527 -24.42 -9.31 16.78
C ASP A 527 -23.13 -10.13 16.78
N TYR A 528 -22.17 -9.78 15.93
CA TYR A 528 -20.87 -10.45 15.84
C TYR A 528 -20.13 -10.42 17.18
N LEU A 529 -20.14 -9.27 17.87
CA LEU A 529 -19.46 -9.11 19.16
C LEU A 529 -20.22 -9.71 20.36
N ARG A 530 -21.54 -9.95 20.22
CA ARG A 530 -22.37 -10.61 21.24
C ARG A 530 -22.39 -12.14 21.13
N GLN A 531 -22.18 -12.70 19.93
CA GLN A 531 -22.14 -14.16 19.70
C GLN A 531 -21.08 -14.93 20.52
N GLY A 532 -20.13 -14.23 21.16
CA GLY A 532 -19.24 -14.82 22.16
C GLY A 532 -19.92 -15.32 23.45
N GLU A 533 -21.24 -15.16 23.61
CA GLU A 533 -22.03 -15.68 24.74
C GLU A 533 -22.42 -17.16 24.62
N GLN A 534 -22.31 -17.79 23.44
CA GLN A 534 -22.83 -19.16 23.20
C GLN A 534 -21.76 -20.24 23.04
N THR A 535 -20.53 -20.04 23.53
CA THR A 535 -19.50 -21.10 23.56
C THR A 535 -19.09 -21.45 24.98
#